data_AF-A0A7C4J7U5-F1
#
_entry.id   AF-A0A7C4J7U5-F1
#
_cell.length_a   1.000
_cell.length_b   1.000
_cell.length_c   1.000
_cell.angle_alpha   90.00
_cell.angle_beta   90.00
_cell.angle_gamma   90.00
#
_symmetry.space_group_name_H-M   'P 1'
#
loop_
_entity.id
_entity.type
_entity.pdbx_description
1 polymer ?
#
loop_
_entity_poly.entity_id
_entity_poly.type
_entity_poly.pdbx_seq_one_letter_code
_entity_poly.pdbx_strand_id
1 'polypeptide(L)'
;MIWKRSFSTSSKGATMSATNVLLPVRETGWRSGFVNLLSKELGAWWCTRGWLIQTIIWVAILNGILAMLLFAVPESEAAASGFERDAEAMIVFLTMGLISLAIGAVVIGQEAVIDERRSGTAAWVLSKPASRPAFILSKLIAHGLGLLVTGVIVPGAIAFIM
;
A
#
# COMPACT_ATOMS: atom_id res chain seq x y z
N MET A 1 -42.85 55.36 -19.50
CA MET A 1 -43.21 54.98 -18.11
C MET A 1 -42.14 54.01 -17.62
N ILE A 2 -41.13 54.51 -16.90
CA ILE A 2 -39.90 53.77 -16.54
C ILE A 2 -40.00 53.40 -15.06
N TRP A 3 -40.08 52.10 -14.75
CA TRP A 3 -40.01 51.59 -13.39
C TRP A 3 -38.54 51.34 -13.01
N LYS A 4 -37.97 52.18 -12.14
CA LYS A 4 -36.65 51.95 -11.53
C LYS A 4 -36.85 51.24 -10.19
N ARG A 5 -36.57 49.93 -10.10
CA ARG A 5 -36.44 49.26 -8.80
C ARG A 5 -35.01 49.45 -8.29
N SER A 6 -34.86 50.24 -7.24
CA SER A 6 -33.64 50.32 -6.44
C SER A 6 -33.58 49.10 -5.53
N PHE A 7 -32.58 48.22 -5.74
CA PHE A 7 -32.24 47.16 -4.79
C PHE A 7 -31.10 47.67 -3.91
N SER A 8 -31.38 47.96 -2.65
CA SER A 8 -30.32 48.26 -1.67
C SER A 8 -29.69 46.95 -1.21
N THR A 9 -28.42 46.72 -1.54
CA THR A 9 -27.65 45.60 -1.00
C THR A 9 -27.02 46.03 0.33
N SER A 10 -27.63 45.58 1.43
CA SER A 10 -27.05 45.68 2.77
C SER A 10 -25.75 44.87 2.82
N SER A 11 -24.61 45.55 2.93
CA SER A 11 -23.32 44.90 3.19
C SER A 11 -23.28 44.38 4.62
N LYS A 12 -23.58 43.10 4.81
CA LYS A 12 -23.28 42.40 6.06
C LYS A 12 -22.31 41.26 5.76
N GLY A 13 -21.06 41.49 6.16
CA GLY A 13 -20.07 40.48 6.54
C GLY A 13 -19.93 39.28 5.61
N ALA A 14 -19.33 39.48 4.44
CA ALA A 14 -18.67 38.39 3.75
C ALA A 14 -17.33 38.15 4.45
N THR A 15 -17.28 37.17 5.35
CA THR A 15 -16.02 36.60 5.83
C THR A 15 -15.33 36.01 4.60
N MET A 16 -14.36 36.76 4.07
CA MET A 16 -13.62 36.43 2.86
C MET A 16 -12.81 35.16 3.15
N SER A 17 -13.34 34.00 2.75
CA SER A 17 -12.58 32.76 2.71
C SER A 17 -11.39 33.05 1.79
N ALA A 18 -10.17 33.05 2.34
CA ALA A 18 -8.97 33.34 1.57
C ALA A 18 -8.88 32.36 0.39
N THR A 19 -9.19 32.84 -0.81
CA THR A 19 -9.09 32.07 -2.04
C THR A 19 -7.60 31.91 -2.34
N ASN A 20 -6.98 30.87 -1.77
CA ASN A 20 -5.64 30.46 -2.19
C ASN A 20 -5.74 30.04 -3.66
N VAL A 21 -5.34 30.93 -4.55
CA VAL A 21 -5.28 30.66 -5.99
C VAL A 21 -4.31 29.51 -6.18
N LEU A 22 -4.82 28.38 -6.65
CA LEU A 22 -3.99 27.22 -6.98
C LEU A 22 -3.03 27.62 -8.11
N LEU A 23 -1.74 27.65 -7.81
CA LEU A 23 -0.71 27.91 -8.81
C LEU A 23 -0.49 26.66 -9.66
N PRO A 24 -0.56 26.74 -10.99
CA PRO A 24 -0.27 25.60 -11.84
C PRO A 24 1.22 25.27 -11.76
N VAL A 25 1.56 24.11 -11.20
CA VAL A 25 2.93 23.59 -11.20
C VAL A 25 3.21 23.01 -12.59
N ARG A 26 4.10 23.66 -13.33
CA ARG A 26 4.58 23.17 -14.63
C ARG A 26 5.78 22.25 -14.42
N GLU A 27 5.53 20.98 -14.14
CA GLU A 27 6.60 19.98 -14.12
C GLU A 27 6.80 19.39 -15.52
N THR A 28 8.04 19.44 -16.01
CA THR A 28 8.44 18.85 -17.29
C THR A 28 9.35 17.64 -17.04
N GLY A 29 9.27 16.63 -17.91
CA GLY A 29 10.13 15.45 -17.88
C GLY A 29 9.52 14.21 -17.20
N TRP A 30 10.37 13.19 -17.03
CA TRP A 30 9.93 11.84 -16.67
C TRP A 30 9.42 11.68 -15.22
N ARG A 31 9.70 12.65 -14.33
CA ARG A 31 9.20 12.65 -12.94
C ARG A 31 7.94 13.49 -12.74
N SER A 32 7.45 14.13 -13.79
CA SER A 32 6.28 15.02 -13.73
C SER A 32 5.06 14.29 -13.16
N GLY A 33 4.52 14.81 -12.05
CA GLY A 33 3.36 14.26 -11.35
C GLY A 33 3.65 13.04 -10.46
N PHE A 34 4.90 12.58 -10.39
CA PHE A 34 5.30 11.36 -9.65
C PHE A 34 4.98 11.44 -8.17
N VAL A 35 5.34 12.53 -7.49
CA VAL A 35 5.15 12.66 -6.03
C VAL A 35 3.68 12.59 -5.68
N ASN A 36 2.82 13.28 -6.44
CA ASN A 36 1.38 13.26 -6.20
C ASN A 36 0.77 11.86 -6.42
N LEU A 37 1.21 11.15 -7.46
CA LEU A 37 0.79 9.78 -7.70
C LEU A 37 1.28 8.85 -6.58
N LEU A 38 2.55 8.95 -6.20
CA LEU A 38 3.14 8.15 -5.13
C LEU A 38 2.43 8.38 -3.80
N SER A 39 2.15 9.63 -3.41
CA SER A 39 1.40 9.96 -2.21
C SER A 39 -0.03 9.39 -2.23
N LYS A 40 -0.70 9.41 -3.39
CA LYS A 40 -2.01 8.78 -3.57
C LYS A 40 -1.94 7.27 -3.37
N GLU A 41 -0.98 6.58 -3.99
CA GLU A 41 -0.84 5.13 -3.88
C GLU A 41 -0.41 4.71 -2.44
N LEU A 42 0.50 5.45 -1.80
CA LEU A 42 0.84 5.22 -0.39
C LEU A 42 -0.36 5.45 0.52
N GLY A 43 -1.14 6.52 0.29
CA GLY A 43 -2.36 6.79 1.06
C GLY A 43 -3.39 5.69 0.88
N ALA A 44 -3.56 5.17 -0.34
CA ALA A 44 -4.47 4.05 -0.60
C ALA A 44 -4.08 2.79 0.20
N TRP A 45 -2.78 2.55 0.40
CA TRP A 45 -2.30 1.44 1.21
C TRP A 45 -2.42 1.71 2.72
N TRP A 46 -1.82 2.80 3.19
CA TRP A 46 -1.61 3.08 4.62
C TRP A 46 -2.79 3.74 5.32
N CYS A 47 -3.60 4.53 4.60
CA CYS A 47 -4.76 5.21 5.18
C CYS A 47 -6.05 4.36 5.09
N THR A 48 -6.00 3.18 4.49
CA THR A 48 -7.12 2.24 4.44
C THR A 48 -6.89 1.07 5.40
N ARG A 49 -7.88 0.19 5.56
CA ARG A 49 -7.73 -1.04 6.34
C ARG A 49 -6.92 -2.12 5.61
N GLY A 50 -6.51 -1.89 4.36
CA GLY A 50 -5.80 -2.87 3.55
C GLY A 50 -4.50 -3.35 4.17
N TRP A 51 -3.68 -2.43 4.70
CA TRP A 51 -2.40 -2.79 5.32
C TRP A 51 -2.57 -3.64 6.59
N LEU A 52 -3.62 -3.40 7.38
CA LEU A 52 -3.93 -4.20 8.57
C LEU A 52 -4.33 -5.61 8.18
N ILE A 53 -5.24 -5.74 7.21
CA ILE A 53 -5.71 -7.04 6.71
C ILE A 53 -4.53 -7.82 6.14
N GLN A 54 -3.67 -7.19 5.33
CA GLN A 54 -2.50 -7.87 4.80
C GLN A 54 -1.50 -8.28 5.87
N THR A 55 -1.24 -7.42 6.85
CA THR A 55 -0.38 -7.78 7.99
C THR A 55 -0.93 -9.00 8.72
N ILE A 56 -2.23 -9.04 9.02
CA ILE A 56 -2.86 -10.17 9.71
C ILE A 56 -2.75 -11.45 8.87
N ILE A 57 -3.00 -11.38 7.56
CA ILE A 57 -2.89 -12.52 6.65
C ILE A 57 -1.45 -13.07 6.65
N TRP A 58 -0.45 -12.20 6.46
CA TRP A 58 0.95 -12.63 6.43
C TRP A 58 1.42 -13.19 7.76
N VAL A 59 1.03 -12.56 8.87
CA VAL A 59 1.38 -13.05 10.21
C VAL A 59 0.73 -14.41 10.45
N ALA A 60 -0.54 -14.58 10.14
CA ALA A 60 -1.25 -15.84 10.33
C ALA A 60 -0.64 -16.98 9.50
N ILE A 61 -0.33 -16.73 8.23
CA ILE A 61 0.23 -17.76 7.35
C ILE A 61 1.67 -18.11 7.76
N LEU A 62 2.55 -17.11 7.92
CA LEU A 62 3.97 -17.37 8.12
C LEU A 62 4.30 -17.71 9.58
N ASN A 63 3.86 -16.89 10.53
CA ASN A 63 4.14 -17.12 11.94
C ASN A 63 3.25 -18.21 12.53
N GLY A 64 2.05 -18.44 11.99
CA GLY A 64 1.20 -19.55 12.42
C GLY A 64 1.86 -20.90 12.15
N ILE A 65 2.44 -21.10 10.97
CA ILE A 65 3.18 -22.32 10.64
C ILE A 65 4.45 -22.44 11.48
N LEU A 66 5.21 -21.35 11.65
CA LEU A 66 6.41 -21.34 12.49
C LEU A 66 6.09 -21.72 13.94
N ALA A 67 5.09 -21.07 14.54
CA ALA A 67 4.65 -21.35 15.89
C ALA A 67 4.16 -22.80 16.04
N MET A 68 3.44 -23.33 15.04
CA MET A 68 3.02 -24.73 15.05
C MET A 68 4.23 -25.67 15.15
N LEU A 69 5.30 -25.45 14.39
CA LEU A 69 6.48 -26.31 14.43
C LEU A 69 7.26 -26.18 15.74
N LEU A 70 7.43 -24.96 16.24
CA LEU A 70 8.20 -24.71 17.47
C LEU A 70 7.48 -25.22 18.73
N PHE A 71 6.15 -25.08 18.80
CA PHE A 71 5.38 -25.43 19.99
C PHE A 71 4.74 -26.83 19.94
N ALA A 72 4.52 -27.43 18.76
CA ALA A 72 3.94 -28.78 18.68
C ALA A 72 4.97 -29.90 18.91
N VAL A 73 6.25 -29.64 18.65
CA VAL A 73 7.32 -30.64 18.82
C VAL A 73 8.13 -30.32 20.08
N PRO A 74 8.02 -31.15 21.14
CA PRO A 74 8.85 -31.02 22.33
C PRO A 74 10.33 -31.21 21.99
N GLU A 75 11.19 -30.42 22.61
CA GLU A 75 12.64 -30.46 22.37
C GLU A 75 13.24 -31.86 22.65
N SER A 76 12.70 -32.59 23.61
CA SER A 76 13.12 -33.96 23.93
C SER A 76 12.87 -34.96 22.80
N GLU A 77 11.77 -34.79 22.05
CA GLU A 77 11.42 -35.66 20.93
C GLU A 77 12.21 -35.30 19.67
N ALA A 78 12.44 -34.00 19.47
CA ALA A 78 13.31 -33.49 18.42
C ALA A 78 14.76 -34.01 18.59
N ALA A 79 15.31 -33.93 19.80
CA ALA A 79 16.67 -34.41 20.10
C ALA A 79 16.80 -35.93 19.89
N ALA A 80 15.77 -36.72 20.24
CA ALA A 80 15.79 -38.16 20.06
C ALA A 80 15.76 -38.59 18.57
N SER A 81 15.18 -37.77 17.70
CA SER A 81 15.08 -38.02 16.26
C SER A 81 16.23 -37.41 15.44
N GLY A 82 17.11 -36.63 16.07
CA GLY A 82 18.14 -35.85 15.37
C GLY A 82 17.57 -34.69 14.55
N PHE A 83 16.33 -34.30 14.83
CA PHE A 83 15.61 -33.21 14.17
C PHE A 83 16.02 -31.87 14.80
N GLU A 84 16.69 -31.01 14.04
CA GLU A 84 17.05 -29.66 14.49
C GLU A 84 15.83 -28.74 14.38
N ARG A 85 14.90 -28.85 15.35
CA ARG A 85 13.58 -28.19 15.33
C ARG A 85 13.62 -26.73 14.91
N ASP A 86 14.50 -25.95 15.53
CA ASP A 86 14.52 -24.50 15.32
C ASP A 86 15.07 -24.16 13.92
N ALA A 87 16.07 -24.90 13.43
CA ALA A 87 16.61 -24.72 12.09
C ALA A 87 15.59 -25.14 11.02
N GLU A 88 14.94 -26.28 11.19
CA GLU A 88 13.93 -26.77 10.25
C GLU A 88 12.70 -25.86 10.21
N ALA A 89 12.22 -25.40 11.36
CA ALA A 89 11.12 -24.46 11.44
C ALA A 89 11.45 -23.13 10.73
N MET A 90 12.68 -22.63 10.88
CA MET A 90 13.15 -21.44 10.17
C MET A 90 13.26 -21.67 8.66
N ILE A 91 13.75 -22.83 8.22
CA ILE A 91 13.80 -23.19 6.79
C ILE A 91 12.40 -23.21 6.19
N VAL A 92 11.42 -23.81 6.89
CA VAL A 92 10.01 -23.83 6.45
C VAL A 92 9.45 -22.42 6.39
N PHE A 93 9.69 -21.58 7.41
CA PHE A 93 9.26 -20.18 7.42
C PHE A 93 9.81 -19.40 6.21
N LEU A 94 11.11 -19.51 5.94
CA LEU A 94 11.75 -18.82 4.81
C LEU A 94 11.23 -19.34 3.47
N THR A 95 11.08 -20.66 3.31
CA THR A 95 10.62 -21.28 2.07
C THR A 95 9.16 -20.91 1.77
N MET A 96 8.28 -21.01 2.77
CA MET A 96 6.88 -20.61 2.65
C MET A 96 6.74 -19.10 2.45
N GLY A 97 7.56 -18.30 3.14
CA GLY A 97 7.64 -16.86 2.96
C GLY A 97 7.96 -16.50 1.51
N LEU A 98 9.00 -17.11 0.94
CA LEU A 98 9.44 -16.83 -0.42
C LEU A 98 8.37 -17.16 -1.47
N ILE A 99 7.71 -18.33 -1.35
CA ILE A 99 6.66 -18.74 -2.28
C ILE A 99 5.41 -17.88 -2.12
N SER A 100 4.94 -17.72 -0.88
CA SER A 100 3.66 -17.04 -0.61
C SER A 100 3.74 -15.56 -0.92
N LEU A 101 4.85 -14.89 -0.57
CA LEU A 101 5.05 -13.47 -0.89
C LEU A 101 5.19 -13.24 -2.40
N ALA A 102 5.81 -14.16 -3.14
CA ALA A 102 5.87 -14.06 -4.60
C ALA A 102 4.47 -14.09 -5.22
N ILE A 103 3.61 -15.00 -4.74
CA ILE A 103 2.20 -15.07 -5.17
C ILE A 103 1.46 -13.79 -4.77
N GLY A 104 1.61 -13.35 -3.52
CA GLY A 104 0.98 -12.13 -3.01
C GLY A 104 1.38 -10.88 -3.81
N ALA A 105 2.66 -10.77 -4.19
CA ALA A 105 3.16 -9.69 -5.02
C ALA A 105 2.51 -9.66 -6.41
N VAL A 106 2.34 -10.83 -7.04
CA VAL A 106 1.67 -10.94 -8.34
C VAL A 106 0.19 -10.57 -8.22
N VAL A 107 -0.52 -11.08 -7.21
CA VAL A 107 -1.95 -10.80 -7.01
C VAL A 107 -2.19 -9.30 -6.77
N ILE A 108 -1.48 -8.70 -5.82
CA ILE A 108 -1.62 -7.27 -5.50
C ILE A 108 -1.19 -6.40 -6.68
N GLY A 109 -0.10 -6.76 -7.36
CA GLY A 109 0.37 -6.03 -8.53
C GLY A 109 -0.63 -6.06 -9.69
N GLN A 110 -1.32 -7.19 -9.88
CA GLN A 110 -2.39 -7.31 -10.88
C GLN A 110 -3.59 -6.43 -10.52
N GLU A 111 -4.05 -6.41 -9.28
CA GLU A 111 -5.13 -5.53 -8.84
C GLU A 111 -4.79 -4.05 -9.09
N ALA A 112 -3.56 -3.63 -8.77
CA ALA A 112 -3.12 -2.25 -8.91
C ALA A 112 -3.19 -1.69 -10.35
N VAL A 113 -3.10 -2.56 -11.37
CA VAL A 113 -3.06 -2.17 -12.79
C VAL A 113 -4.33 -2.56 -13.52
N ILE A 114 -4.84 -3.78 -13.29
CA ILE A 114 -6.01 -4.31 -14.00
C ILE A 114 -7.28 -3.60 -13.55
N ASP A 115 -7.42 -3.28 -12.26
CA ASP A 115 -8.62 -2.61 -11.73
C ASP A 115 -8.75 -1.17 -12.28
N GLU A 116 -7.65 -0.42 -12.29
CA GLU A 116 -7.64 0.94 -12.87
C GLU A 116 -7.87 0.94 -14.38
N ARG A 117 -7.46 -0.12 -15.08
CA ARG A 117 -7.74 -0.28 -16.51
C ARG A 117 -9.23 -0.58 -16.74
N ARG A 118 -9.85 -1.45 -15.93
CA ARG A 118 -11.27 -1.83 -16.05
C ARG A 118 -12.20 -0.67 -15.69
N SER A 119 -11.85 0.11 -14.67
CA SER A 119 -12.64 1.27 -14.24
C SER A 119 -12.48 2.50 -15.13
N GLY A 120 -11.57 2.49 -16.11
CA GLY A 120 -11.29 3.64 -16.98
C GLY A 120 -10.54 4.78 -16.29
N THR A 121 -10.24 4.66 -15.00
CA THR A 121 -9.52 5.66 -14.21
C THR A 121 -8.10 5.88 -14.72
N ALA A 122 -7.44 4.84 -15.23
CA ALA A 122 -6.12 4.97 -15.85
C ALA A 122 -6.11 5.97 -17.03
N ALA A 123 -7.14 5.97 -17.87
CA ALA A 123 -7.24 6.90 -18.99
C ALA A 123 -7.42 8.36 -18.52
N TRP A 124 -8.20 8.56 -17.45
CA TRP A 124 -8.41 9.88 -16.84
C TRP A 124 -7.18 10.39 -16.09
N VAL A 125 -6.39 9.51 -15.47
CA VAL A 125 -5.13 9.88 -14.82
C VAL A 125 -4.10 10.30 -15.86
N LEU A 126 -4.00 9.56 -16.98
CA LEU A 126 -3.04 9.83 -18.05
C LEU A 126 -3.44 10.98 -18.99
N SER A 127 -4.68 11.49 -18.91
CA SER A 127 -5.06 12.71 -19.62
C SER A 127 -4.53 13.99 -18.94
N LYS A 128 -4.04 13.88 -17.70
CA LYS A 128 -3.37 14.95 -16.97
C LYS A 128 -1.89 15.02 -17.35
N PRO A 129 -1.18 16.14 -17.08
CA PRO A 129 0.27 16.22 -17.30
C PRO A 129 1.03 15.37 -16.26
N ALA A 130 0.89 14.04 -16.35
CA ALA A 130 1.63 13.05 -15.58
C ALA A 130 2.38 12.14 -16.53
N SER A 131 3.64 11.85 -16.24
CA SER A 131 4.44 10.99 -17.12
C SER A 131 3.99 9.52 -16.98
N ARG A 132 4.01 8.78 -18.09
CA ARG A 132 3.79 7.32 -18.10
C ARG A 132 4.75 6.55 -17.18
N PRO A 133 6.07 6.83 -17.16
CA PRO A 133 6.97 6.12 -16.24
C PRO A 133 6.68 6.47 -14.76
N ALA A 134 6.28 7.70 -14.45
CA ALA A 134 5.90 8.07 -13.09
C ALA A 134 4.69 7.28 -12.59
N PHE A 135 3.71 7.02 -13.47
CA PHE A 135 2.55 6.19 -13.16
C PHE A 135 2.95 4.78 -12.72
N ILE A 136 3.76 4.07 -13.51
CA ILE A 136 4.20 2.71 -13.17
C ILE A 136 5.10 2.69 -11.93
N LEU A 137 6.04 3.63 -11.83
CA LEU A 137 6.99 3.68 -10.72
C LEU A 137 6.29 3.97 -9.39
N SER A 138 5.26 4.82 -9.39
CA SER A 138 4.49 5.12 -8.18
C SER A 138 3.81 3.87 -7.60
N LYS A 139 3.22 3.04 -8.46
CA LYS A 139 2.59 1.77 -8.07
C LYS A 139 3.61 0.75 -7.59
N LEU A 140 4.70 0.58 -8.33
CA LEU A 140 5.76 -0.36 -7.95
C LEU A 140 6.33 -0.04 -6.57
N ILE A 141 6.63 1.24 -6.30
CA ILE A 141 7.19 1.66 -5.01
C ILE A 141 6.15 1.55 -3.90
N ALA A 142 4.91 2.03 -4.12
CA ALA A 142 3.89 2.01 -3.09
C ALA A 142 3.53 0.59 -2.65
N HIS A 143 3.22 -0.29 -3.60
CA HIS A 143 2.86 -1.67 -3.31
C HIS A 143 4.07 -2.50 -2.87
N GLY A 144 5.26 -2.24 -3.43
CA GLY A 144 6.50 -2.87 -3.01
C GLY A 144 6.86 -2.55 -1.56
N LEU A 145 6.75 -1.28 -1.16
CA LEU A 145 6.94 -0.88 0.24
C LEU A 145 5.87 -1.48 1.15
N GLY A 146 4.62 -1.49 0.71
CA GLY A 146 3.52 -2.13 1.43
C GLY A 146 3.83 -3.59 1.75
N LEU A 147 4.16 -4.37 0.71
CA LEU A 147 4.53 -5.78 0.84
C LEU A 147 5.80 -6.01 1.66
N LEU A 148 6.82 -5.17 1.49
CA LEU A 148 8.05 -5.26 2.27
C LEU A 148 7.74 -5.11 3.76
N VAL A 149 6.95 -4.10 4.13
CA VAL A 149 6.62 -3.87 5.54
C VAL A 149 5.70 -4.97 6.08
N THR A 150 4.57 -5.23 5.42
CA THR A 150 3.54 -6.14 5.97
C THR A 150 3.88 -7.62 5.82
N GLY A 151 4.62 -7.97 4.77
CA GLY A 151 4.91 -9.36 4.40
C GLY A 151 6.30 -9.84 4.80
N VAL A 152 7.28 -8.94 4.96
CA VAL A 152 8.66 -9.30 5.31
C VAL A 152 9.03 -8.78 6.69
N ILE A 153 8.96 -7.47 6.91
CA ILE A 153 9.46 -6.85 8.15
C ILE A 153 8.63 -7.28 9.35
N VAL A 154 7.30 -7.16 9.27
CA VAL A 154 6.44 -7.51 10.41
C VAL A 154 6.50 -9.01 10.73
N PRO A 155 6.31 -9.94 9.77
CA PRO A 155 6.43 -11.36 10.06
C PRO A 155 7.84 -11.77 10.51
N GLY A 156 8.89 -11.20 9.91
CA GLY A 156 10.28 -11.48 10.30
C GLY A 156 10.62 -10.98 11.70
N ALA A 157 10.11 -9.82 12.11
CA ALA A 157 10.30 -9.31 13.46
C ALA A 157 9.60 -10.19 14.51
N ILE A 158 8.41 -10.72 14.20
CA ILE A 158 7.70 -11.65 15.09
C ILE A 158 8.45 -12.98 15.17
N ALA A 159 8.88 -13.54 14.04
CA ALA A 159 9.67 -14.77 13.99
C ALA A 159 11.01 -14.66 14.75
N PHE A 160 11.61 -13.47 14.81
CA PHE A 160 12.83 -13.23 15.60
C PHE A 160 12.58 -13.21 17.12
N ILE A 161 11.36 -12.88 17.55
CA ILE A 161 10.99 -12.79 18.98
C ILE A 161 10.49 -14.13 19.52
N MET A 162 9.92 -14.99 18.66
CA MET A 162 9.50 -16.36 18.99
C MET A 162 10.69 -17.27 19.27
#